data_AF-A0A8T7A123-F1
#
_entry.id   AF-A0A8T7A123-F1
#
_cell.length_a   1.000
_cell.length_b   1.000
_cell.length_c   1.000
_cell.angle_alpha   90.00
_cell.angle_beta   90.00
_cell.angle_gamma   90.00
#
_symmetry.space_group_name_H-M   'P 1'
#
loop_
_entity.id
_entity.type
_entity.pdbx_description
1 polymer ?
#
loop_
_entity_poly.entity_id
_entity_poly.type
_entity_poly.pdbx_seq_one_letter_code
_entity_poly.pdbx_strand_id
1 'polypeptide(L)'
;VKPIDVLHVWFKEVKVGLLNGIALGILIGVVAYLWQHNIYLSFVIGFALALNTLVAVSIGGTVPLLLRKFNVDPAVASGPVLTTITDLCGFFLVLSIATMMLPLL
;
A
#
# COMPACT_ATOMS: atom_id res chain seq x y z
N VAL A 1 14.05 9.38 -19.82
CA VAL A 1 13.76 9.73 -18.40
C VAL A 1 15.06 9.54 -17.65
N LYS A 2 15.61 10.59 -17.02
CA LYS A 2 16.85 10.45 -16.26
C LYS A 2 16.53 9.67 -14.96
N PRO A 3 17.44 8.85 -14.43
CA PRO A 3 17.20 8.10 -13.18
C PRO A 3 16.84 9.01 -11.98
N ILE A 4 17.25 10.28 -12.04
CA ILE A 4 16.91 11.33 -11.07
C ILE A 4 15.40 11.65 -11.05
N ASP A 5 14.68 11.50 -12.15
CA ASP A 5 13.25 11.82 -12.23
C ASP A 5 12.41 10.80 -11.44
N VAL A 6 12.83 9.53 -11.42
CA VAL A 6 12.10 8.43 -10.74
C VAL A 6 12.14 8.59 -9.23
N LEU A 7 13.31 8.93 -8.69
CA LEU A 7 13.47 9.13 -7.24
C LEU A 7 12.69 10.35 -6.75
N HIS A 8 12.68 11.43 -7.54
CA HIS A 8 11.90 12.64 -7.22
C HIS A 8 10.39 12.35 -7.21
N VAL A 9 9.89 11.62 -8.21
CA VAL A 9 8.49 11.19 -8.25
C VAL A 9 8.18 10.30 -7.05
N TRP A 10 9.02 9.31 -6.74
CA TRP A 10 8.80 8.42 -5.61
C TRP A 10 8.65 9.17 -4.28
N PHE A 11 9.50 10.17 -4.00
CA PHE A 11 9.36 10.99 -2.79
C PHE A 11 8.03 11.75 -2.72
N LYS A 12 7.49 12.18 -3.86
CA LYS A 12 6.18 12.82 -3.92
C LYS A 12 5.07 11.80 -3.65
N GLU A 13 5.16 10.62 -4.26
CA GLU A 13 4.19 9.53 -4.08
C GLU A 13 4.18 9.00 -2.65
N VAL A 14 5.34 8.87 -1.99
CA VAL A 14 5.41 8.47 -0.58
C VAL A 14 4.66 9.46 0.31
N LYS A 15 4.77 10.77 0.06
CA LYS A 15 4.02 11.79 0.83
C LYS A 15 2.51 11.66 0.62
N VAL A 16 2.08 11.47 -0.62
CA VAL A 16 0.66 11.26 -0.95
C VAL A 16 0.15 9.96 -0.34
N GLY A 17 0.92 8.88 -0.45
CA GLY A 17 0.62 7.56 0.10
C GLY A 17 0.55 7.57 1.62
N LEU A 18 1.38 8.35 2.31
CA LEU A 18 1.33 8.49 3.76
C LEU A 18 0.04 9.21 4.20
N LEU A 19 -0.30 10.31 3.54
CA LEU A 19 -1.52 11.08 3.82
C LEU A 19 -2.78 10.23 3.57
N ASN A 20 -2.83 9.55 2.42
CA ASN A 20 -3.94 8.69 2.05
C ASN A 20 -4.01 7.44 2.94
N GLY A 21 -2.87 6.83 3.25
CA GLY A 21 -2.78 5.67 4.11
C GLY A 21 -3.24 5.96 5.54
N ILE A 22 -2.87 7.10 6.11
CA ILE A 22 -3.36 7.52 7.43
C ILE A 22 -4.88 7.75 7.39
N ALA A 23 -5.37 8.49 6.39
CA ALA A 23 -6.80 8.79 6.27
C ALA A 23 -7.64 7.51 6.12
N LEU A 24 -7.28 6.64 5.19
CA LEU A 24 -7.98 5.38 4.94
C LEU A 24 -7.79 4.37 6.08
N GLY A 25 -6.60 4.30 6.66
CA GLY A 25 -6.31 3.41 7.78
C GLY A 25 -7.11 3.76 9.03
N ILE A 26 -7.23 5.05 9.36
CA ILE A 26 -8.11 5.51 10.46
C ILE A 26 -9.56 5.20 10.14
N LEU A 27 -10.03 5.53 8.93
CA LEU A 27 -11.42 5.31 8.53
C LEU A 27 -11.80 3.83 8.64
N ILE A 28 -11.00 2.93 8.04
CA ILE A 28 -11.29 1.50 8.06
C ILE A 28 -11.02 0.89 9.44
N GLY A 29 -10.05 1.38 10.19
CA GLY A 29 -9.83 0.98 11.58
C GLY A 29 -11.04 1.30 12.47
N VAL A 30 -11.65 2.47 12.31
CA VAL A 30 -12.90 2.83 13.03
C VAL A 30 -14.05 1.93 12.60
N VAL A 31 -14.22 1.69 11.31
CA VAL A 31 -15.25 0.76 10.80
C VAL A 31 -15.06 -0.65 11.36
N ALA A 32 -13.82 -1.15 11.39
CA ALA A 32 -13.48 -2.45 11.94
C ALA A 32 -13.79 -2.53 13.44
N TYR A 33 -13.55 -1.45 14.19
CA TYR A 33 -13.88 -1.38 15.61
C TYR A 33 -15.38 -1.40 15.86
N LEU A 34 -16.15 -0.65 15.07
CA LEU A 34 -17.61 -0.65 15.15
C LEU A 34 -18.21 -2.02 14.80
N TRP A 35 -17.53 -2.81 13.97
CA TRP A 35 -18.01 -4.13 13.56
C TRP A 35 -17.62 -5.24 14.54
N GLN A 36 -16.33 -5.33 14.90
CA GLN A 36 -15.79 -6.45 15.69
C GLN A 36 -15.71 -6.15 17.18
N HIS A 37 -15.86 -4.88 17.59
CA HIS A 37 -15.69 -4.42 18.97
C HIS A 37 -14.33 -4.78 19.62
N ASN A 38 -13.34 -5.19 18.81
CA ASN A 38 -11.99 -5.57 19.25
C ASN A 38 -10.98 -4.51 18.79
N ILE A 39 -10.37 -3.82 19.75
CA ILE A 39 -9.43 -2.74 19.48
C ILE A 39 -8.14 -3.21 18.79
N TYR A 40 -7.65 -4.40 19.12
CA TYR A 40 -6.42 -4.96 18.55
C TYR A 40 -6.65 -5.37 17.10
N LEU A 41 -7.75 -6.06 16.81
CA LEU A 41 -8.12 -6.41 15.43
C LEU A 41 -8.32 -5.16 14.56
N SER A 42 -8.94 -4.12 15.12
CA SER A 42 -9.14 -2.84 14.44
C SER A 42 -7.82 -2.16 14.10
N PHE A 43 -6.86 -2.20 15.03
CA PHE A 43 -5.52 -1.70 14.80
C PHE A 43 -4.79 -2.50 13.73
N VAL A 44 -4.88 -3.84 13.75
CA VAL A 44 -4.30 -4.70 12.72
C VAL A 44 -4.80 -4.30 11.33
N ILE A 45 -6.13 -4.21 11.16
CA ILE A 45 -6.73 -3.89 9.85
C ILE A 45 -6.37 -2.47 9.41
N GLY A 46 -6.56 -1.49 10.29
CA GLY A 46 -6.30 -0.08 9.96
C GLY A 46 -4.83 0.18 9.64
N PHE A 47 -3.91 -0.36 10.43
CA PHE A 47 -2.47 -0.19 10.23
C PHE A 47 -1.97 -0.94 9.00
N ALA A 48 -2.43 -2.19 8.78
CA ALA A 48 -2.08 -2.95 7.59
C ALA A 48 -2.58 -2.25 6.31
N LEU A 49 -3.79 -1.70 6.33
CA LEU A 49 -4.33 -0.94 5.21
C LEU A 49 -3.54 0.35 4.94
N ALA A 50 -3.15 1.07 6.00
CA ALA A 50 -2.34 2.28 5.86
C ALA A 50 -1.01 1.98 5.17
N LEU A 51 -0.31 0.92 5.60
CA LEU A 51 0.94 0.47 4.99
C LEU A 51 0.73 -0.04 3.56
N ASN A 52 -0.33 -0.81 3.31
CA ASN A 52 -0.62 -1.32 1.97
C ASN A 52 -0.90 -0.17 0.99
N THR A 53 -1.63 0.86 1.44
CA THR A 53 -1.91 2.06 0.64
C THR A 53 -0.63 2.83 0.31
N LEU A 54 0.28 2.98 1.29
CA LEU A 54 1.58 3.61 1.07
C LEU A 54 2.38 2.88 -0.03
N VAL A 55 2.41 1.55 0.05
CA VAL A 55 3.09 0.71 -0.94
C VAL A 55 2.40 0.82 -2.30
N ALA A 56 1.08 0.74 -2.35
CA ALA A 56 0.30 0.82 -3.59
C ALA A 56 0.52 2.13 -4.34
N VAL A 57 0.49 3.27 -3.65
CA VAL A 57 0.73 4.60 -4.25
C VAL A 57 2.18 4.71 -4.74
N SER A 58 3.14 4.26 -3.92
CA SER A 58 4.57 4.28 -4.27
C SER A 58 4.85 3.46 -5.53
N ILE A 59 4.26 2.27 -5.64
CA ILE A 59 4.44 1.35 -6.77
C ILE A 59 3.66 1.84 -7.98
N GLY A 60 2.45 2.36 -7.80
CA GLY A 60 1.61 2.90 -8.88
C GLY A 60 2.27 4.05 -9.63
N GLY A 61 3.00 4.94 -8.93
CA GLY A 61 3.74 6.01 -9.57
C GLY A 61 5.10 5.60 -10.18
N THR A 62 5.74 4.56 -9.65
CA THR A 62 7.10 4.16 -10.08
C THR A 62 7.14 3.05 -11.14
N VAL A 63 6.20 2.11 -11.12
CA VAL A 63 6.15 0.98 -12.06
C VAL A 63 6.05 1.44 -13.51
N PRO A 64 5.18 2.39 -13.90
CA PRO A 64 5.11 2.86 -15.29
C PRO A 64 6.43 3.47 -15.78
N LEU A 65 7.15 4.18 -14.88
CA LEU A 65 8.44 4.78 -15.19
C LEU A 65 9.54 3.73 -15.36
N LEU A 66 9.52 2.68 -14.53
CA LEU A 66 10.42 1.54 -14.63
C LEU A 66 10.18 0.75 -15.93
N LEU A 67 8.92 0.41 -16.25
CA LEU A 67 8.57 -0.30 -17.48
C LEU A 67 9.04 0.44 -18.72
N ARG A 68 8.82 1.77 -18.76
CA ARG A 68 9.31 2.62 -19.84
C ARG A 68 10.83 2.61 -19.97
N LYS A 69 11.57 2.46 -18.86
CA LYS A 69 13.04 2.32 -18.87
C LYS A 69 13.49 0.97 -19.47
N PHE A 70 12.69 -0.08 -19.31
CA PHE A 70 12.94 -1.40 -19.90
C PHE A 70 12.40 -1.56 -21.33
N ASN A 71 11.94 -0.47 -21.97
CA ASN A 71 11.27 -0.49 -23.29
C ASN A 71 10.01 -1.39 -23.33
N VAL A 72 9.36 -1.60 -22.19
CA VAL A 72 8.05 -2.27 -22.10
C VAL A 72 6.96 -1.20 -22.11
N ASP A 73 5.88 -1.43 -22.86
CA ASP A 73 4.74 -0.52 -22.89
C ASP A 73 4.01 -0.52 -21.53
N PRO A 74 4.05 0.58 -20.76
CA PRO A 74 3.38 0.66 -19.48
C PRO A 74 1.86 0.58 -19.60
N ALA A 75 1.25 0.95 -20.74
CA ALA A 75 -0.20 0.89 -20.89
C ALA A 75 -0.75 -0.55 -20.82
N VAL A 76 0.05 -1.52 -21.27
CA VAL A 76 -0.34 -2.94 -21.30
C VAL A 76 0.05 -3.67 -20.01
N ALA A 77 1.21 -3.34 -19.43
CA ALA A 77 1.77 -4.09 -18.31
C ALA A 77 1.52 -3.46 -16.93
N SER A 78 1.32 -2.13 -16.83
CA SER A 78 1.26 -1.46 -15.52
C SER A 78 0.07 -1.90 -14.66
N GLY A 79 -1.10 -2.11 -15.26
CA GLY A 79 -2.31 -2.53 -14.53
C GLY A 79 -2.13 -3.89 -13.83
N PRO A 80 -1.91 -4.99 -14.59
CA PRO A 80 -1.73 -6.31 -14.00
C PRO A 80 -0.52 -6.41 -13.04
N VAL A 81 0.58 -5.74 -13.36
CA VAL A 81 1.77 -5.72 -12.49
C VAL A 81 1.47 -4.98 -11.18
N LEU A 82 0.77 -3.84 -11.24
CA LEU A 82 0.41 -3.10 -10.05
C LEU A 82 -0.52 -3.91 -9.15
N THR A 83 -1.60 -4.48 -9.69
CA THR A 83 -2.57 -5.23 -8.90
C THR A 83 -1.96 -6.47 -8.26
N THR A 84 -1.10 -7.20 -8.98
CA THR A 84 -0.42 -8.38 -8.42
C THR A 84 0.51 -8.02 -7.27
N ILE A 85 1.29 -6.95 -7.39
CA ILE A 85 2.16 -6.52 -6.30
C ILE A 85 1.34 -6.02 -5.11
N THR A 86 0.29 -5.25 -5.35
CA THR A 86 -0.57 -4.76 -4.26
C THR A 86 -1.33 -5.88 -3.56
N ASP A 87 -1.74 -6.93 -4.27
CA ASP A 87 -2.37 -8.10 -3.67
C ASP A 87 -1.37 -8.85 -2.78
N LEU A 88 -0.16 -9.12 -3.28
CA LEU A 88 0.90 -9.77 -2.50
C LEU A 88 1.25 -8.96 -1.25
N CYS A 89 1.47 -7.66 -1.39
CA CYS A 89 1.78 -6.77 -0.27
C CYS A 89 0.62 -6.66 0.72
N GLY A 90 -0.63 -6.56 0.24
CA GLY A 90 -1.82 -6.45 1.07
C GLY A 90 -2.01 -7.66 1.95
N PHE A 91 -1.99 -8.86 1.37
CA PHE A 91 -2.06 -10.11 2.14
C PHE A 91 -0.87 -10.26 3.08
N PHE A 92 0.35 -9.99 2.60
CA PHE A 92 1.55 -10.10 3.42
C PHE A 92 1.50 -9.20 4.65
N LEU A 93 1.11 -7.93 4.49
CA LEU A 93 1.04 -6.95 5.57
C LEU A 93 -0.03 -7.33 6.58
N VAL A 94 -1.25 -7.63 6.13
CA VAL A 94 -2.36 -8.01 7.02
C VAL A 94 -2.01 -9.27 7.82
N LEU A 95 -1.55 -10.33 7.15
CA LEU A 95 -1.24 -11.59 7.81
C LEU A 95 -0.04 -11.48 8.76
N SER A 96 0.99 -10.71 8.39
CA SER A 96 2.16 -10.51 9.24
C SER A 96 1.81 -9.73 10.50
N ILE A 97 1.06 -8.63 10.37
CA ILE A 97 0.63 -7.82 11.52
C ILE A 97 -0.35 -8.62 12.39
N ALA A 98 -1.31 -9.34 11.79
CA ALA A 98 -2.23 -10.21 12.52
C ALA A 98 -1.49 -11.30 13.30
N THR A 99 -0.49 -11.94 12.69
CA THR A 99 0.31 -12.99 13.35
C THR A 99 1.11 -12.42 14.52
N MET A 100 1.72 -11.25 14.36
CA MET A 100 2.45 -10.57 15.44
C MET A 100 1.53 -10.16 16.59
N MET A 101 0.30 -9.78 16.29
CA MET A 101 -0.69 -9.37 17.30
C MET A 101 -1.57 -10.53 17.80
N LEU A 102 -1.42 -11.74 17.27
CA LEU A 102 -2.25 -12.90 17.61
C LEU A 102 -2.40 -13.16 19.11
N PRO A 103 -1.37 -12.97 19.97
CA PRO A 103 -1.52 -13.12 21.43
C PRO A 103 -2.43 -12.08 22.10
N LEU A 104 -2.73 -10.97 21.40
CA LEU A 104 -3.50 -9.82 21.87
C LEU A 104 -4.89 -9.73 21.23
N LEU A 105 -5.15 -10.48 20.15
CA LEU A 105 -6.43 -10.51 19.46
C LEU A 105 -7.45 -11.38 20.21
#